data_AF-A0A8I2YFJ7-F1
#
_entry.id   AF-A0A8I2YFJ7-F1
#
_cell.length_a   1.000
_cell.length_b   1.000
_cell.length_c   1.000
_cell.angle_alpha   90.00
_cell.angle_beta   90.00
_cell.angle_gamma   90.00
#
_symmetry.space_group_name_H-M   'P 1'
#
loop_
_entity.id
_entity.type
_entity.pdbx_description
1 polymer ?
#
loop_
_entity_poly.entity_id
_entity_poly.type
_entity_poly.pdbx_seq_one_letter_code
_entity_poly.pdbx_strand_id
1 'polypeptide(L)'
;MSDWPVHSDSARSAALDMLDTHRAVPISAYDVKEQLINPRCYRQHLQGCLAECHFKLSHCSFKLKDTYTADIETIRVLRPPPPATMMRTKRKLPTKFESPNVKSQVN
;
A
#
# COMPACT_ATOMS: atom_id res chain seq x y z
N MET A 1 5.24 10.66 17.93
CA MET A 1 5.69 10.37 16.56
C MET A 1 6.67 9.20 16.44
N SER A 2 7.11 8.59 17.55
CA SER A 2 8.14 7.54 17.59
C SER A 2 7.81 6.27 16.78
N ASP A 3 6.53 5.93 16.61
CA ASP A 3 6.07 4.76 15.84
C ASP A 3 5.68 5.10 14.38
N TRP A 4 6.00 6.29 13.89
CA TRP A 4 5.65 6.70 12.54
C TRP A 4 6.47 5.91 11.50
N PRO A 5 5.86 5.32 10.46
CA PRO A 5 6.59 4.54 9.47
C PRO A 5 7.46 5.45 8.61
N VAL A 6 8.75 5.50 8.92
CA VAL A 6 9.78 6.20 8.14
C VAL A 6 10.63 5.19 7.37
N HIS A 7 10.92 5.49 6.11
CA HIS A 7 11.64 4.57 5.21
C HIS A 7 13.00 5.11 4.73
N SER A 8 13.34 6.35 5.09
CA SER A 8 14.64 6.96 4.84
C SER A 8 15.20 7.57 6.12
N ASP A 9 16.53 7.68 6.19
CA ASP A 9 17.20 8.29 7.35
C ASP A 9 16.88 9.79 7.48
N SER A 10 16.71 10.49 6.35
CA SER A 10 16.25 11.88 6.33
C SER A 10 14.85 12.05 6.91
N ALA A 11 13.93 11.14 6.58
CA ALA A 11 12.56 11.16 7.13
C ALA A 11 12.55 10.83 8.62
N ARG A 12 13.46 9.96 9.09
CA ARG A 12 13.61 9.67 10.53
C ARG A 12 14.06 10.91 11.30
N SER A 13 15.07 11.63 10.79
CA SER A 13 15.55 12.87 11.43
C SER A 13 14.42 13.90 11.55
N ALA A 14 13.72 14.17 10.44
CA ALA A 14 12.61 15.13 10.45
C ALA A 14 11.46 14.70 11.38
N ALA A 15 11.15 13.41 11.46
CA ALA A 15 10.13 12.90 12.36
C ALA A 15 10.50 13.06 13.85
N LEU A 16 11.80 13.01 14.19
CA LEU A 16 12.28 13.28 15.54
C LEU A 16 12.16 14.77 15.88
N ASP A 17 12.51 15.66 14.94
CA ASP A 17 12.40 17.11 15.14
C ASP A 17 10.94 17.56 15.37
N MET A 18 9.99 16.84 14.77
CA MET A 18 8.56 17.11 14.93
C MET A 18 7.94 16.52 16.21
N LEU A 19 8.67 15.69 16.97
CA LEU A 19 8.12 14.91 18.08
C LEU A 19 7.49 15.77 19.18
N ASP A 20 8.12 16.91 19.49
CA ASP A 20 7.70 17.81 20.56
C ASP A 20 6.68 18.86 20.10
N THR A 21 6.68 19.19 18.81
CA THR A 21 5.91 20.30 18.24
C THR A 21 4.61 19.85 17.58
N HIS A 22 4.54 18.60 17.10
CA HIS A 22 3.42 18.11 16.30
C HIS A 22 2.80 16.84 16.89
N ARG A 23 1.49 16.71 16.71
CA ARG A 23 0.75 15.47 17.01
C ARG A 23 0.16 14.93 15.71
N ALA A 24 0.49 13.68 15.42
CA ALA A 24 -0.11 12.98 14.28
C ALA A 24 -1.57 12.64 14.59
N VAL A 25 -2.49 13.13 13.76
CA VAL A 25 -3.91 12.77 13.79
C VAL A 25 -4.20 11.86 12.60
N PRO A 26 -4.47 10.57 12.81
CA PRO A 26 -4.80 9.66 11.72
C PRO A 26 -6.10 10.07 11.03
N ILE A 27 -6.12 10.02 9.69
CA ILE A 27 -7.34 10.21 8.89
C ILE A 27 -8.24 9.00 9.09
N SER A 28 -9.51 9.22 9.42
CA SER A 28 -10.49 8.14 9.58
C SER A 28 -10.61 7.31 8.30
N ALA A 29 -10.34 6.01 8.42
CA ALA A 29 -10.43 5.07 7.31
C ALA A 29 -11.33 3.89 7.69
N TYR A 30 -12.21 3.48 6.78
CA TYR A 30 -13.20 2.43 7.00
C TYR A 30 -12.97 1.27 6.04
N ASP A 31 -13.11 0.05 6.54
CA ASP A 31 -13.02 -1.15 5.72
C ASP A 31 -14.29 -1.38 4.88
N VAL A 32 -14.31 -2.49 4.13
CA VAL A 32 -15.44 -2.88 3.29
C VAL A 32 -16.73 -3.15 4.06
N LYS A 33 -16.65 -3.33 5.39
CA LYS A 33 -17.76 -3.54 6.32
C LYS A 33 -18.09 -2.26 7.12
N GLU A 34 -17.61 -1.11 6.66
CA GLU A 34 -17.77 0.19 7.31
C GLU A 34 -17.20 0.25 8.73
N GLN A 35 -16.25 -0.63 9.06
CA GLN A 35 -15.58 -0.62 10.36
C GLN A 35 -14.36 0.26 10.33
N LEU A 36 -14.16 1.05 11.39
CA LEU A 36 -12.99 1.92 11.53
C LEU A 36 -11.72 1.06 11.58
N ILE A 37 -10.82 1.29 10.63
CA ILE A 37 -9.54 0.60 10.56
C ILE A 37 -8.61 1.21 11.62
N ASN A 38 -7.95 0.36 12.39
CA ASN A 38 -6.89 0.81 13.29
C ASN A 38 -5.72 1.40 12.46
N PRO A 39 -5.20 2.59 12.79
CA PRO A 39 -4.08 3.21 12.07
C PRO A 39 -2.86 2.31 11.86
N ARG A 40 -2.59 1.39 12.81
CA ARG A 40 -1.51 0.39 12.69
C ARG A 40 -1.70 -0.57 11.51
N CYS A 41 -2.95 -0.76 11.07
CA CYS A 41 -3.36 -1.66 10.00
C CYS A 41 -3.55 -0.96 8.65
N TYR A 42 -3.36 0.37 8.57
CA TYR A 42 -3.59 1.14 7.33
C TYR A 42 -2.82 0.60 6.15
N ARG A 43 -1.54 0.27 6.34
CA ARG A 43 -0.74 -0.28 5.24
C ARG A 43 -1.35 -1.55 4.67
N GLN A 44 -1.81 -2.47 5.52
CA GLN A 44 -2.39 -3.74 5.09
C GLN A 44 -3.74 -3.58 4.41
N HIS A 45 -4.54 -2.59 4.81
CA HIS A 45 -5.92 -2.42 4.32
C HIS A 45 -6.04 -1.42 3.18
N LEU A 46 -5.16 -0.42 3.13
CA LEU A 46 -5.26 0.70 2.17
C LEU A 46 -4.29 0.54 0.99
N GLN A 47 -3.14 -0.12 1.18
CA GLN A 47 -2.13 -0.20 0.13
C GLN A 47 -2.60 -1.08 -1.03
N GLY A 48 -2.96 -0.47 -2.16
CA GLY A 48 -3.45 -1.16 -3.36
C GLY A 48 -4.95 -1.47 -3.34
N CYS A 49 -5.70 -0.95 -2.36
CA CYS A 49 -7.15 -1.08 -2.34
C CYS A 49 -7.82 -0.12 -3.34
N LEU A 50 -9.09 -0.39 -3.67
CA LEU A 50 -9.95 0.62 -4.28
C LEU A 50 -10.72 1.30 -3.15
N ALA A 51 -10.62 2.62 -3.06
CA ALA A 51 -11.28 3.39 -2.02
C ALA A 51 -12.03 4.59 -2.59
N GLU A 52 -13.09 4.97 -1.90
CA GLU A 52 -13.75 6.26 -1.98
C GLU A 52 -13.08 7.21 -0.97
N CYS A 53 -12.72 8.42 -1.41
CA CYS A 53 -12.15 9.45 -0.53
C CYS A 53 -13.09 10.64 -0.48
N HIS A 54 -13.47 11.06 0.72
CA HIS A 54 -14.17 12.33 0.91
C HIS A 54 -13.14 13.39 1.23
N PHE A 55 -13.14 14.48 0.46
CA PHE A 55 -12.19 15.57 0.63
C PHE A 55 -12.86 16.93 0.38
N LYS A 56 -12.33 17.96 1.03
CA LYS A 56 -12.66 19.35 0.74
C LYS A 56 -11.70 19.86 -0.32
N LEU A 57 -12.25 20.41 -1.40
CA LEU A 57 -11.45 21.05 -2.44
C LEU A 57 -11.44 22.56 -2.20
N SER A 58 -10.27 23.09 -1.91
CA SER A 58 -10.03 24.51 -1.71
C SER A 58 -9.25 25.06 -2.89
N HIS A 59 -9.65 26.20 -3.42
CA HIS A 59 -8.90 26.93 -4.44
C HIS A 59 -8.28 28.17 -3.80
N CYS A 60 -7.00 28.40 -4.06
CA CYS A 60 -6.37 29.68 -3.79
C CYS A 60 -5.61 30.14 -5.03
N SER A 61 -5.82 31.42 -5.37
CA SER A 61 -5.05 32.08 -6.42
C SER A 61 -4.05 33.01 -5.77
N PHE A 62 -2.76 32.80 -6.01
CA PHE A 62 -1.70 33.65 -5.50
C PHE A 62 -0.65 33.93 -6.58
N LYS A 63 -0.31 35.21 -6.77
CA LYS A 63 0.63 35.66 -7.82
C LYS A 63 0.30 35.09 -9.22
N LEU A 64 -0.98 35.18 -9.62
CA LEU A 64 -1.49 34.67 -10.91
C LEU A 64 -1.31 33.16 -11.10
N LYS A 65 -1.11 32.40 -10.03
CA LYS A 65 -1.09 30.94 -10.04
C LYS A 65 -2.25 30.41 -9.22
N ASP A 66 -3.05 29.58 -9.86
CA ASP A 66 -4.12 28.84 -9.21
C ASP A 66 -3.56 27.56 -8.60
N THR A 67 -3.81 27.39 -7.31
CA THR A 67 -3.50 26.18 -6.56
C THR A 67 -4.80 25.59 -6.05
N TYR A 68 -4.99 24.30 -6.28
CA TYR A 68 -6.12 23.54 -5.76
C TYR A 68 -5.59 22.55 -4.73
N THR A 69 -6.17 22.58 -3.52
CA THR A 69 -5.80 21.70 -2.42
C THR A 69 -6.99 20.79 -2.11
N ALA A 70 -6.75 19.49 -2.09
CA ALA A 70 -7.72 18.47 -1.71
C ALA A 70 -7.39 17.96 -0.30
N ASP A 71 -8.12 18.44 0.70
CA ASP A 71 -7.97 18.04 2.10
C ASP A 71 -8.83 16.81 2.39
N ILE A 72 -8.20 15.65 2.54
CA ILE A 72 -8.89 14.38 2.76
C ILE A 72 -9.46 14.32 4.19
N GLU A 73 -10.75 14.03 4.30
CA GLU A 73 -11.46 13.90 5.57
C GLU A 73 -11.67 12.43 5.97
N THR A 74 -12.09 11.60 5.02
CA THR A 74 -12.33 10.17 5.27
C THR A 74 -11.95 9.31 4.07
N ILE A 75 -11.61 8.05 4.34
CA ILE A 75 -11.30 7.04 3.33
C ILE A 75 -12.22 5.84 3.58
N ARG A 76 -12.90 5.34 2.54
CA ARG A 76 -13.74 4.15 2.62
C ARG A 76 -13.29 3.12 1.59
N VAL A 77 -12.91 1.93 2.06
CA VAL A 77 -12.49 0.84 1.18
C VAL A 77 -13.71 0.24 0.48
N LEU A 78 -13.72 0.29 -0.85
CA LEU A 78 -14.73 -0.32 -1.71
C LEU A 78 -14.33 -1.73 -2.13
N ARG A 79 -13.04 -1.96 -2.35
CA ARG A 79 -12.47 -3.28 -2.67
C ARG A 79 -11.18 -3.46 -1.88
N PRO A 80 -11.00 -4.59 -1.17
CA PRO A 80 -9.78 -4.85 -0.44
C PRO A 80 -8.58 -4.91 -1.39
N PRO A 81 -7.36 -4.69 -0.87
CA PRO A 81 -6.15 -4.77 -1.67
C PRO A 81 -6.00 -6.18 -2.25
N PRO A 82 -5.48 -6.31 -3.47
CA PRO A 82 -5.23 -7.62 -4.07
C PRO A 82 -4.31 -8.42 -3.15
N PRO A 83 -4.53 -9.74 -3.00
CA PRO A 83 -3.68 -10.58 -2.19
C PRO A 83 -2.25 -10.37 -2.63
N ALA A 84 -1.36 -10.09 -1.67
CA ALA A 84 0.05 -9.88 -1.95
C ALA A 84 0.52 -11.02 -2.85
N THR A 85 0.97 -10.68 -4.06
CA THR A 85 1.48 -11.65 -5.01
C THR A 85 2.62 -12.37 -4.31
N MET A 86 2.36 -13.54 -3.72
CA MET A 86 3.42 -14.45 -3.34
C MET A 86 4.20 -14.63 -4.63
N MET A 87 5.45 -14.16 -4.66
CA MET A 87 6.30 -14.34 -5.82
C MET A 87 6.13 -15.80 -6.23
N ARG A 88 5.54 -16.03 -7.40
CA ARG A 88 5.33 -17.36 -7.94
C ARG A 88 6.72 -17.97 -7.96
N THR A 89 7.04 -18.82 -6.98
CA THR A 89 8.33 -19.52 -6.91
C THR A 89 8.56 -20.05 -8.31
N LYS A 90 9.62 -19.58 -8.98
CA LYS A 90 9.93 -20.01 -10.35
C LYS A 90 9.78 -21.52 -10.35
N ARG A 91 8.85 -22.07 -11.13
CA ARG A 91 8.72 -23.53 -11.28
C ARG A 91 10.12 -23.98 -11.70
N LYS A 92 10.80 -24.75 -10.85
CA LYS A 92 12.08 -25.35 -11.22
C LYS A 92 11.75 -26.23 -12.42
N LEU A 93 12.24 -25.86 -13.60
CA LEU A 93 12.19 -26.75 -14.76
C LEU A 93 12.98 -28.00 -14.38
N PRO A 94 12.45 -29.21 -14.62
CA PRO A 94 13.22 -30.43 -14.38
C PRO A 94 14.49 -30.38 -15.23
N THR A 95 15.64 -30.53 -14.59
CA THR A 95 16.98 -30.47 -15.22
C THR A 95 17.34 -31.72 -16.02
N LYS A 96 16.41 -32.67 -16.16
CA LYS A 96 16.58 -33.86 -17.00
C LYS A 96 15.35 -34.10 -17.85
N PHE A 97 15.57 -34.17 -19.15
CA PHE A 97 14.68 -34.77 -20.12
C PHE A 97 14.96 -36.28 -20.09
N GLU A 98 14.01 -37.09 -19.61
CA GLU A 98 14.09 -38.54 -19.77
C GLU A 98 13.61 -38.90 -21.17
N SER A 99 14.54 -39.35 -22.01
CA SER A 99 14.21 -39.93 -23.31
C SER A 99 13.51 -41.27 -23.13
N PRO A 100 12.41 -41.55 -23.86
CA PRO A 100 11.71 -42.82 -23.76
C PRO A 100 12.60 -43.96 -24.24
N ASN A 101 12.76 -44.97 -23.37
CA ASN A 101 13.55 -46.17 -23.61
C ASN A 101 12.85 -47.07 -24.64
N VAL A 102 13.32 -47.07 -25.88
CA VAL A 102 12.88 -48.01 -26.91
C VAL A 102 13.52 -49.37 -26.58
N LYS A 103 12.73 -50.27 -25.99
CA LYS A 103 13.11 -51.68 -25.86
C LYS A 103 13.06 -52.33 -27.23
N SER A 104 14.22 -52.61 -27.81
CA SER A 104 14.38 -53.51 -28.95
C SER A 104 13.95 -54.92 -28.52
N GLN A 105 12.82 -55.41 -29.05
CA GLN A 105 12.54 -56.85 -29.08
C GLN A 105 13.05 -57.40 -30.40
N VAL A 106 14.08 -58.24 -30.28
CA VAL A 106 14.47 -59.24 -31.27
C VAL A 106 13.42 -60.35 -31.27
N ASN A 107 12.93 -60.68 -32.47
CA ASN A 107 12.47 -62.00 -32.89
C ASN A 107 12.71 -62.11 -34.39
#